data_AF-A0A7C9RJS3-F1
#
_entry.id   AF-A0A7C9RJS3-F1
#
_cell.length_a   1.000
_cell.length_b   1.000
_cell.length_c   1.000
_cell.angle_alpha   90.00
_cell.angle_beta   90.00
_cell.angle_gamma   90.00
#
_symmetry.space_group_name_H-M   'P 1'
#
loop_
_entity.id
_entity.type
_entity.pdbx_description
1 polymer ?
#
loop_
_entity_poly.entity_id
_entity_poly.type
_entity_poly.pdbx_seq_one_letter_code
_entity_poly.pdbx_strand_id
1 'polypeptide(L)'
;MPTIRLPPGAGVSHFRRGVRLDGASVLKWALLASAILCPASQARADYRLHVGDVVEISVARAPELKQRVPVQLDGSISFPMLGNLPIAGLTPSEAQARIQAIMATKVFRQRISDGRENEIMIDHDEVTATVVEYRPVYVNGDVSKPGEYAYRPLMTVRQAVALSGGYELVRYRMQNPILEAADLRAEYETLWAEFAKEQTHVWRLKTELGEDKNLDRSSLKDLPLGQSTISEIVHVEAEQLKARQENYDRQKEFLQRAIALGQNQVGVLTEQQKQDDEGAQADIDELQRTM
;
A
#
# COMPACT_ATOMS: atom_id res chain seq x y z
N MET A 1 -17.49 39.72 -40.92
CA MET A 1 -17.79 40.29 -39.59
C MET A 1 -18.67 41.51 -39.80
N PRO A 2 -19.95 41.46 -39.38
CA PRO A 2 -20.31 42.19 -38.15
C PRO A 2 -21.55 41.65 -37.39
N THR A 3 -21.55 41.73 -36.06
CA THR A 3 -22.71 41.69 -35.14
C THR A 3 -22.14 41.82 -33.71
N ILE A 4 -22.67 42.50 -32.68
CA ILE A 4 -24.00 43.04 -32.33
C ILE A 4 -23.80 44.21 -31.33
N ARG A 5 -24.70 45.18 -31.39
CA ARG A 5 -24.90 46.34 -30.51
C ARG A 5 -25.27 45.93 -29.07
N LEU A 6 -24.66 46.58 -28.07
CA LEU A 6 -25.11 46.59 -26.67
C LEU A 6 -26.17 47.69 -26.43
N PRO A 7 -27.20 47.46 -25.61
CA PRO A 7 -28.14 48.50 -25.20
C PRO A 7 -27.64 49.29 -23.97
N PRO A 8 -27.96 50.58 -23.84
CA PRO A 8 -27.74 51.36 -22.64
C PRO A 8 -29.00 51.49 -21.77
N GLY A 9 -28.79 51.57 -20.45
CA GLY A 9 -29.71 52.21 -19.51
C GLY A 9 -30.56 51.26 -18.66
N ALA A 10 -30.43 51.36 -17.34
CA ALA A 10 -31.55 51.75 -16.46
C ALA A 10 -31.15 51.71 -14.97
N GLY A 11 -31.27 52.87 -14.31
CA GLY A 11 -31.95 52.96 -13.02
C GLY A 11 -31.25 52.45 -11.78
N VAL A 12 -30.47 53.34 -11.14
CA VAL A 12 -30.19 53.26 -9.70
C VAL A 12 -31.50 53.39 -8.95
N SER A 13 -31.97 52.31 -8.31
CA SER A 13 -33.04 52.37 -7.32
C SER A 13 -32.45 52.11 -5.94
N HIS A 14 -32.42 53.16 -5.13
CA HIS A 14 -32.15 53.07 -3.71
C HIS A 14 -33.27 52.27 -3.04
N PHE A 15 -32.95 51.07 -2.59
CA PHE A 15 -33.86 50.27 -1.79
C PHE A 15 -33.32 50.13 -0.36
N ARG A 16 -33.66 51.11 0.47
CA ARG A 16 -33.53 51.02 1.93
C ARG A 16 -34.54 50.00 2.44
N ARG A 17 -34.13 48.73 2.60
CA ARG A 17 -34.82 47.79 3.49
C ARG A 17 -34.14 47.83 4.86
N GLY A 18 -34.82 48.42 5.83
CA GLY A 18 -34.44 48.31 7.24
C GLY A 18 -34.53 46.85 7.68
N VAL A 19 -33.38 46.26 7.98
CA VAL A 19 -33.30 44.96 8.64
C VAL A 19 -33.67 45.18 10.11
N ARG A 20 -34.90 44.84 10.50
CA ARG A 20 -35.24 44.66 11.92
C ARG A 20 -34.51 43.41 12.40
N LEU A 21 -33.43 43.62 13.16
CA LEU A 21 -32.70 42.55 13.83
C LEU A 21 -33.51 42.12 15.07
N ASP A 22 -34.17 40.97 14.98
CA ASP A 22 -34.74 40.32 16.16
C ASP A 22 -33.62 39.92 17.13
N GLY A 23 -33.76 40.29 18.40
CA GLY A 23 -32.74 40.08 19.45
C GLY A 23 -32.31 38.63 19.65
N ALA A 24 -33.15 37.67 19.24
CA ALA A 24 -32.83 36.24 19.28
C ALA A 24 -31.79 35.80 18.24
N SER A 25 -31.65 36.54 17.12
CA SER A 25 -30.68 36.22 16.07
C SER A 25 -29.29 36.73 16.43
N VAL A 26 -29.20 37.90 17.07
CA VAL A 26 -27.93 38.47 17.56
C VAL A 26 -27.28 37.57 18.62
N LEU A 27 -28.09 36.93 19.47
CA LEU A 27 -27.63 36.01 20.50
C LEU A 27 -27.04 34.70 19.92
N LYS A 28 -27.60 34.19 18.81
CA LYS A 28 -27.11 32.98 18.14
C LYS A 28 -25.77 33.22 17.42
N TRP A 29 -25.60 34.39 16.80
CA TRP A 29 -24.33 34.78 16.19
C TRP A 29 -23.25 35.15 17.23
N ALA A 30 -23.65 35.69 18.39
CA ALA A 30 -22.74 35.93 19.52
C ALA A 30 -22.23 34.62 20.16
N LEU A 31 -23.08 33.60 20.28
CA LEU A 31 -22.68 32.27 20.76
C LEU A 31 -21.76 31.53 19.77
N LEU A 32 -21.94 31.73 18.46
CA LEU A 32 -21.03 31.19 17.43
C LEU A 32 -19.68 31.93 17.39
N ALA A 33 -19.67 33.25 17.63
CA ALA A 33 -18.43 34.02 17.72
C ALA A 33 -17.62 33.72 18.99
N SER A 34 -18.29 33.38 20.11
CA SER A 34 -17.61 33.01 21.37
C SER A 34 -16.92 31.65 21.33
N ALA A 35 -17.30 30.76 20.40
CA ALA A 35 -16.66 29.45 20.24
C ALA A 35 -15.32 29.51 19.45
N ILE A 36 -15.08 30.60 18.71
CA ILE A 36 -13.87 30.78 17.89
C ILE A 36 -12.75 31.50 18.68
N LEU A 37 -13.09 32.12 19.82
CA LEU A 37 -12.14 32.81 20.70
C LEU A 37 -11.62 31.95 21.85
N CYS A 38 -11.65 30.62 21.73
CA CYS A 38 -10.93 29.77 22.68
C CYS A 38 -9.44 29.89 22.34
N PRO A 39 -8.59 30.57 23.14
CA PRO A 39 -7.17 30.49 22.93
C PRO A 39 -6.79 29.02 23.07
N ALA A 40 -6.29 28.42 22.00
CA ALA A 40 -5.60 27.16 22.08
C ALA A 40 -4.40 27.38 23.01
N SER A 41 -4.60 27.08 24.29
CA SER A 41 -3.50 26.94 25.23
C SER A 41 -2.57 25.92 24.62
N GLN A 42 -1.41 26.38 24.13
CA GLN A 42 -0.30 25.47 23.91
C GLN A 42 -0.05 24.87 25.28
N ALA A 43 -0.53 23.64 25.48
CA ALA A 43 -0.16 22.84 26.63
C ALA A 43 1.35 22.68 26.58
N ARG A 44 2.06 23.60 27.24
CA ARG A 44 3.49 23.49 27.49
C ARG A 44 3.61 22.36 28.47
N ALA A 45 3.78 21.15 27.94
CA ALA A 45 4.13 20.01 28.74
C ALA A 45 5.54 20.29 29.27
N ASP A 46 5.62 20.79 30.50
CA ASP A 46 6.89 20.99 31.16
C ASP A 46 7.60 19.65 31.26
N TYR A 47 8.88 19.64 30.88
CA TYR A 47 9.68 18.43 30.88
C TYR A 47 9.79 17.88 32.29
N ARG A 48 9.47 16.59 32.45
CA ARG A 48 9.64 15.86 33.70
C ARG A 48 10.79 14.88 33.53
N LEU A 49 11.66 14.82 34.53
CA LEU A 49 12.78 13.90 34.58
C LEU A 49 12.29 12.47 34.49
N HIS A 50 13.01 11.66 33.71
CA HIS A 50 12.70 10.26 33.53
C HIS A 50 13.95 9.41 33.66
N VAL A 51 13.75 8.11 33.87
CA VAL A 51 14.79 7.09 33.76
C VAL A 51 15.57 7.26 32.45
N GLY A 52 16.90 7.26 32.56
CA GLY A 52 17.82 7.47 31.44
C GLY A 52 18.31 8.91 31.25
N ASP A 53 17.71 9.91 31.92
CA ASP A 53 18.26 11.27 31.96
C ASP A 53 19.54 11.33 32.80
N VAL A 54 20.42 12.28 32.52
CA VAL A 54 21.65 12.51 33.29
C VAL A 54 21.61 13.91 33.89
N VAL A 55 21.73 13.97 35.22
CA VAL A 55 21.79 15.21 35.98
C VAL A 55 23.22 15.43 36.43
N GLU A 56 23.79 16.58 36.10
CA GLU A 56 25.05 17.05 36.66
C GLU A 56 24.76 17.83 37.93
N ILE A 57 25.31 17.37 39.05
CA ILE A 57 25.23 18.04 40.33
C ILE A 57 26.60 18.65 40.61
N SER A 58 26.64 19.93 40.97
CA SER A 58 27.85 20.64 41.34
C SER A 58 27.63 21.50 42.57
N VAL A 59 28.62 21.53 43.46
CA VAL A 59 28.63 22.34 44.68
C VAL A 59 29.73 23.39 44.55
N ALA A 60 29.38 24.68 44.70
CA ALA A 60 30.31 25.79 44.45
C ALA A 60 31.59 25.73 45.30
N ARG A 61 31.45 25.39 46.58
CA ARG A 61 32.56 25.31 47.56
C ARG A 61 33.29 23.95 47.55
N ALA A 62 32.74 22.95 46.87
CA ALA A 62 33.26 21.58 46.81
C ALA A 62 33.22 21.04 45.36
N PRO A 63 34.13 21.51 44.47
CA PRO A 63 34.17 21.08 43.08
C PRO A 63 34.44 19.57 42.92
N GLU A 64 35.02 18.91 43.93
CA GLU A 64 35.20 17.46 43.97
C GLU A 64 33.89 16.67 44.01
N LEU A 65 32.78 17.31 44.41
CA LEU A 65 31.45 16.72 44.38
C LEU A 65 30.77 16.90 43.01
N LYS A 66 31.44 17.51 42.03
CA LYS A 66 30.89 17.65 40.69
C LYS A 66 30.82 16.30 39.99
N GLN A 67 29.62 15.76 39.84
CA GLN A 67 29.41 14.46 39.22
C GLN A 67 28.17 14.45 38.33
N ARG A 68 28.27 13.71 37.22
CA ARG A 68 27.14 13.35 36.36
C ARG A 68 26.52 12.06 36.86
N VAL A 69 25.25 12.11 37.22
CA VAL A 69 24.51 10.98 37.77
C VAL A 69 23.32 10.66 36.87
N PRO A 70 23.24 9.45 36.29
CA PRO A 70 22.07 9.02 35.55
C PRO A 70 20.91 8.70 36.48
N VAL A 71 19.68 9.00 36.04
CA VAL A 71 18.45 8.55 36.68
C VAL A 71 18.30 7.05 36.45
N GLN A 72 18.36 6.29 37.54
CA GLN A 72 18.33 4.83 37.54
C GLN A 72 16.93 4.30 37.21
N LEU A 73 16.85 2.97 37.00
CA LEU A 73 15.61 2.26 36.67
C LEU A 73 14.50 2.42 37.72
N ASP A 74 14.87 2.65 38.98
CA ASP A 74 13.95 2.91 40.09
C ASP A 74 13.46 4.38 40.14
N GLY A 75 13.94 5.23 39.22
CA GLY A 75 13.63 6.66 39.16
C GLY A 75 14.43 7.52 40.16
N SER A 76 15.46 6.95 40.79
CA SER A 76 16.33 7.65 41.72
C SER A 76 17.68 8.02 41.10
N ILE A 77 18.35 9.00 41.71
CA ILE A 77 19.77 9.27 41.49
C ILE A 77 20.56 8.80 42.70
N SER A 78 21.78 8.32 42.48
CA SER A 78 22.71 8.00 43.56
C SER A 78 23.83 9.02 43.56
N PHE A 79 23.90 9.82 44.61
CA PHE A 79 24.91 10.85 44.79
C PHE A 79 25.53 10.74 46.18
N PRO A 80 26.85 10.95 46.34
CA PRO A 80 27.50 10.94 47.65
C PRO A 80 26.75 11.81 48.65
N MET A 81 26.65 11.37 49.90
CA MET A 81 25.93 12.05 51.00
C MET A 81 24.39 12.08 50.91
N LEU A 82 23.83 11.98 49.70
CA LEU A 82 22.38 11.91 49.47
C LEU A 82 21.85 10.47 49.43
N GLY A 83 22.70 9.51 49.07
CA GLY A 83 22.26 8.13 48.83
C GLY A 83 21.34 8.07 47.61
N ASN A 84 20.34 7.19 47.65
CA ASN A 84 19.33 7.10 46.59
C ASN A 84 18.22 8.12 46.83
N LEU A 85 18.11 9.10 45.92
CA LEU A 85 17.10 10.15 45.97
C LEU A 85 16.15 10.01 44.77
N PRO A 86 14.84 9.73 44.97
CA PRO A 86 13.87 9.68 43.88
C PRO A 86 13.67 11.07 43.25
N ILE A 87 13.90 11.19 41.94
CA ILE A 87 13.70 12.45 41.20
C ILE A 87 12.88 12.30 39.91
N ALA A 88 12.58 11.07 39.49
CA ALA A 88 11.70 10.83 38.35
C ALA A 88 10.31 11.46 38.56
N GLY A 89 9.76 12.04 37.50
CA GLY A 89 8.48 12.73 37.51
C GLY A 89 8.53 14.18 37.97
N LEU A 90 9.63 14.63 38.58
CA LEU A 90 9.84 16.03 38.94
C LEU A 90 10.29 16.85 37.73
N THR A 91 9.95 18.14 37.70
CA THR A 91 10.59 19.10 36.80
C THR A 91 12.05 19.32 37.21
N PRO A 92 12.94 19.74 36.30
CA PRO A 92 14.34 20.05 36.64
C PRO A 92 14.47 21.02 37.82
N SER A 93 13.60 22.03 37.91
CA SER A 93 13.55 22.99 39.02
C SER A 93 13.11 22.36 40.33
N GLU A 94 12.10 21.48 40.30
CA GLU A 94 11.64 20.75 41.50
C GLU A 94 12.70 19.77 42.00
N ALA A 95 13.38 19.07 41.09
CA ALA A 95 14.48 18.17 41.42
C ALA A 95 15.66 18.94 42.02
N GLN A 96 16.02 20.09 41.46
CA GLN A 96 17.05 20.97 42.01
C GLN A 96 16.67 21.42 43.43
N ALA A 97 15.46 21.92 43.65
CA ALA A 97 15.00 22.35 44.97
C ALA A 97 15.03 21.21 45.99
N ARG A 98 14.65 19.99 45.58
CA ARG A 98 14.71 18.80 46.43
C ARG A 98 16.15 18.41 46.79
N ILE A 99 17.07 18.46 45.82
CA ILE A 99 18.49 18.20 46.04
C ILE A 99 19.08 19.24 46.99
N GLN A 100 18.80 20.53 46.77
CA GLN A 100 19.22 21.64 47.62
C GLN A 100 18.74 21.46 49.07
N ALA A 101 17.47 21.15 49.28
CA ALA A 101 16.89 20.98 50.60
C ALA A 101 17.54 19.85 51.41
N ILE A 102 17.89 18.73 50.76
CA ILE A 102 18.52 17.61 51.45
C ILE A 102 20.01 17.86 51.65
N MET A 103 20.72 18.41 50.65
CA MET A 103 22.14 18.76 50.76
C MET A 103 22.40 19.76 51.88
N ALA A 104 21.51 20.73 52.09
CA ALA A 104 21.62 21.70 53.17
C ALA A 104 21.60 21.09 54.59
N THR A 105 21.10 19.85 54.73
CA THR A 105 21.10 19.12 56.01
C THR A 105 22.36 18.27 56.23
N LYS A 106 23.28 18.23 55.26
CA LYS A 106 24.46 17.36 55.29
C LYS A 106 25.74 18.16 55.51
N VAL A 107 26.65 17.58 56.29
CA VAL A 107 27.97 18.16 56.57
C VAL A 107 29.02 17.41 55.74
N PHE A 108 29.73 18.13 54.89
CA PHE A 108 30.79 17.57 54.06
C PHE A 108 32.13 17.71 54.77
N ARG A 109 32.81 16.58 54.98
CA ARG A 109 34.13 16.54 55.60
C ARG A 109 35.19 16.47 54.51
N GLN A 110 35.90 17.57 54.30
CA GLN A 110 37.00 17.65 53.36
C GLN A 110 38.32 17.53 54.12
N ARG A 111 39.20 16.62 53.68
CA ARG A 111 40.55 16.50 54.24
C ARG A 111 41.47 17.47 53.51
N ILE A 112 41.96 18.48 54.22
CA ILE A 112 42.92 19.45 53.68
C ILE A 112 44.30 18.81 53.60
N SER A 113 45.15 19.29 52.69
CA SER A 113 46.55 18.83 52.49
C SER A 113 47.43 18.87 53.74
N ASP A 114 47.04 19.62 54.77
CA ASP A 114 47.67 19.70 56.10
C ASP A 114 47.21 18.58 57.07
N GLY A 115 46.45 17.59 56.58
CA GLY A 115 45.96 16.46 57.37
C GLY A 115 44.75 16.76 58.27
N ARG A 116 44.34 18.03 58.38
CA ARG A 116 43.16 18.49 59.13
C ARG A 116 41.86 18.20 58.36
N GLU A 117 40.83 17.77 59.08
CA GLU A 117 39.46 17.67 58.55
C GLU A 117 38.77 19.03 58.71
N ASN A 118 38.24 19.57 57.62
CA ASN A 118 37.39 20.75 57.62
C ASN A 118 35.95 20.32 57.38
N GLU A 119 35.06 20.74 58.27
CA GLU A 119 33.62 20.52 58.15
C GLU A 119 33.02 21.69 57.38
N ILE A 120 32.60 21.42 56.16
CA ILE A 120 31.94 22.39 55.30
C ILE A 120 30.44 22.09 55.36
N MET A 121 29.68 23.03 55.91
CA MET A 121 28.23 23.07 55.73
C MET A 121 27.95 23.57 54.31
N ILE A 122 27.16 22.80 53.57
CA ILE A 122 26.75 23.16 52.21
C ILE A 122 25.48 23.97 52.33
N ASP A 123 25.49 25.21 51.87
CA ASP A 123 24.31 26.06 51.85
C ASP A 123 23.43 25.74 50.63
N HIS A 124 22.12 26.08 50.68
CA HIS A 124 21.17 25.70 49.62
C HIS A 124 21.50 26.32 48.25
N ASP A 125 22.20 27.46 48.25
CA ASP A 125 22.51 28.30 47.09
C ASP A 125 23.81 27.87 46.42
N GLU A 126 24.62 27.07 47.11
CA GLU A 126 25.86 26.52 46.56
C GLU A 126 25.64 25.29 45.69
N VAL A 127 24.45 24.68 45.73
CA VAL A 127 24.14 23.45 44.99
C VAL A 127 23.38 23.78 43.70
N THR A 128 23.97 23.37 42.58
CA THR A 128 23.36 23.46 41.25
C THR A 128 23.14 22.05 40.71
N ALA A 129 21.93 21.78 40.22
CA ALA A 129 21.58 20.51 39.58
C ALA A 129 20.96 20.82 38.20
N THR A 130 21.64 20.41 37.14
CA THR A 130 21.22 20.67 35.75
C THR A 130 21.17 19.39 34.95
N VAL A 131 20.15 19.25 34.11
CA VAL A 131 20.07 18.13 33.17
C VAL A 131 21.07 18.36 32.04
N VAL A 132 22.05 17.49 31.91
CA VAL A 132 23.11 17.60 30.89
C VAL A 132 22.83 16.70 29.70
N GLU A 133 22.19 15.56 29.91
CA GLU A 133 21.80 14.64 28.85
C GLU A 133 20.35 14.21 29.08
N TYR A 134 19.54 14.35 28.05
CA TYR A 134 18.17 13.87 28.05
C TYR A 134 18.12 12.51 27.38
N ARG A 135 17.17 11.67 27.78
CA ARG A 135 16.94 10.39 27.11
C ARG A 135 16.73 10.60 25.59
N PRO A 136 17.35 9.79 24.74
CA PRO A 136 17.22 9.93 23.30
C PRO A 136 15.81 9.54 22.82
N VAL A 137 15.46 9.98 21.61
CA VAL A 137 14.27 9.53 20.88
C VAL A 137 14.69 8.67 19.69
N TYR A 138 13.93 7.61 19.42
CA TYR A 138 14.15 6.74 18.26
C TYR A 138 13.21 7.14 17.13
N VAL A 139 13.77 7.42 15.96
CA VAL A 139 13.01 7.72 14.75
C VAL A 139 13.19 6.55 13.78
N ASN A 140 12.08 5.92 13.40
CA ASN A 140 12.05 4.75 12.53
C ASN A 140 11.02 4.93 11.41
N GLY A 141 11.00 4.02 10.43
CA GLY A 141 10.08 4.03 9.29
C GLY A 141 10.67 4.72 8.06
N ASP A 142 9.82 5.35 7.24
CA ASP A 142 10.19 6.00 5.99
C ASP A 142 10.84 7.38 6.21
N VAL A 143 11.97 7.38 6.91
CA VAL A 143 12.84 8.54 7.12
C VAL A 143 14.22 8.27 6.54
N SER A 144 14.92 9.30 6.07
CA SER A 144 16.19 9.10 5.36
C SER A 144 17.27 8.38 6.20
N LYS A 145 17.28 8.59 7.52
CA LYS A 145 18.22 7.96 8.45
C LYS A 145 17.46 7.48 9.68
N PRO A 146 16.93 6.25 9.69
CA PRO A 146 16.37 5.67 10.91
C PRO A 146 17.47 5.54 11.98
N GLY A 147 17.12 5.76 13.24
CA GLY A 147 18.08 5.63 14.34
C GLY A 147 17.75 6.43 15.58
N GLU A 148 18.75 6.51 16.45
CA GLU A 148 18.70 7.23 17.72
C GLU A 148 19.07 8.70 17.53
N TYR A 149 18.29 9.59 18.12
CA TYR A 149 18.50 11.04 18.07
C TYR A 149 18.43 11.66 19.46
N ALA A 150 19.35 12.58 19.73
CA ALA A 150 19.37 13.33 20.99
C ALA A 150 18.11 14.19 21.15
N TYR A 151 17.39 14.01 22.25
CA TYR A 151 16.24 14.83 22.58
C TYR A 151 16.67 16.21 23.06
N ARG A 152 15.91 17.24 22.70
CA ARG A 152 16.04 18.59 23.25
C ARG A 152 14.69 19.04 23.80
N PRO A 153 14.66 19.83 24.89
CA PRO A 153 13.43 20.43 25.38
C PRO A 153 12.71 21.19 24.26
N LEU A 154 11.38 21.07 24.23
CA LEU A 154 10.51 21.68 23.23
C LEU A 154 10.70 21.14 21.79
N MET A 155 11.43 20.03 21.62
CA MET A 155 11.56 19.36 20.33
C MET A 155 10.24 18.73 19.89
N THR A 156 9.81 19.08 18.69
CA THR A 156 8.60 18.56 18.06
C THR A 156 8.88 17.30 17.25
N VAL A 157 7.85 16.49 17.00
CA VAL A 157 7.93 15.33 16.10
C VAL A 157 8.43 15.75 14.70
N ARG A 158 7.98 16.91 14.21
CA ARG A 158 8.43 17.45 12.91
C ARG A 158 9.94 17.72 12.89
N GLN A 159 10.48 18.27 13.97
CA GLN A 159 11.92 18.48 14.10
C GLN A 159 12.68 17.16 14.20
N ALA A 160 12.12 16.14 14.86
CA ALA A 160 12.70 14.79 14.89
C ALA A 160 12.83 14.20 13.47
N VAL A 161 11.76 14.29 12.67
CA VAL A 161 11.77 13.84 11.27
C VAL A 161 12.76 14.65 10.42
N ALA A 162 12.87 15.96 10.66
CA ALA A 162 13.85 16.80 9.96
C ALA A 162 15.30 16.40 10.30
N LEU A 163 15.59 16.11 11.58
CA LEU A 163 16.90 15.62 12.03
C LEU A 163 17.25 14.24 11.44
N SER A 164 16.26 13.39 11.22
CA SER A 164 16.44 12.11 10.52
C SER A 164 16.59 12.23 9.01
N GLY A 165 16.81 13.43 8.47
CA GLY A 165 17.00 13.70 7.05
C GLY A 165 15.70 13.84 6.26
N GLY A 166 14.57 14.03 6.95
CA GLY A 166 13.24 14.13 6.33
C GLY A 166 12.66 12.77 5.96
N TYR A 167 11.50 12.82 5.29
CA TYR A 167 10.88 11.62 4.75
C TYR A 167 11.74 11.02 3.65
N GLU A 168 11.94 9.70 3.69
CA GLU A 168 12.64 9.00 2.63
C GLU A 168 11.74 8.93 1.38
N LEU A 169 11.99 9.82 0.43
CA LEU A 169 11.34 9.80 -0.89
C LEU A 169 11.80 8.61 -1.76
N VAL A 170 12.74 7.79 -1.27
CA VAL A 170 13.47 6.79 -2.07
C VAL A 170 12.68 5.49 -2.30
N ARG A 171 11.54 5.28 -1.62
CA ARG A 171 10.61 4.21 -2.05
C ARG A 171 9.98 4.47 -3.43
N TYR A 172 10.00 5.71 -3.94
CA TYR A 172 9.67 6.00 -5.34
C TYR A 172 10.80 5.70 -6.34
N ARG A 173 12.02 5.36 -5.89
CA ARG A 173 13.16 5.12 -6.78
C ARG A 173 13.31 3.67 -7.24
N MET A 174 12.68 2.70 -6.55
CA MET A 174 12.73 1.29 -6.97
C MET A 174 11.64 0.91 -7.98
N GLN A 175 10.62 1.72 -8.17
CA GLN A 175 9.66 1.61 -9.27
C GLN A 175 9.77 2.89 -10.08
N ASN A 176 10.57 2.87 -11.13
CA ASN A 176 10.56 3.98 -12.08
C ASN A 176 9.16 4.02 -12.68
N PRO A 177 8.33 5.04 -12.40
CA PRO A 177 6.93 5.05 -12.78
C PRO A 177 6.75 4.99 -14.30
N ILE A 178 7.77 5.38 -15.07
CA ILE A 178 7.79 5.27 -16.53
C ILE A 178 7.95 3.81 -16.96
N LEU A 179 8.81 3.03 -16.28
CA LEU A 179 9.00 1.61 -16.57
C LEU A 179 7.78 0.81 -16.13
N GLU A 180 7.24 1.08 -14.95
CA GLU A 180 6.02 0.41 -14.46
C GLU A 180 4.81 0.68 -15.36
N ALA A 181 4.63 1.93 -15.83
CA ALA A 181 3.58 2.24 -16.79
C ALA A 181 3.79 1.55 -18.14
N ALA A 182 5.04 1.38 -18.58
CA ALA A 182 5.36 0.65 -19.80
C ALA A 182 5.10 -0.85 -19.66
N ASP A 183 5.49 -1.45 -18.53
CA ASP A 183 5.25 -2.87 -18.22
C ASP A 183 3.75 -3.15 -18.10
N LEU A 184 3.00 -2.34 -17.34
CA LEU A 184 1.54 -2.44 -17.22
C LEU A 184 0.84 -2.29 -18.57
N ARG A 185 1.34 -1.40 -19.43
CA ARG A 185 0.81 -1.25 -20.78
C ARG A 185 1.08 -2.47 -21.64
N ALA A 186 2.28 -3.04 -21.57
CA ALA A 186 2.62 -4.26 -22.29
C ALA A 186 1.76 -5.44 -21.82
N GLU A 187 1.60 -5.63 -20.51
CA GLU A 187 0.70 -6.65 -19.93
C GLU A 187 -0.74 -6.45 -20.38
N TYR A 188 -1.23 -5.20 -20.38
CA TYR A 188 -2.56 -4.86 -20.87
C TYR A 188 -2.76 -5.24 -22.34
N GLU A 189 -1.80 -4.89 -23.21
CA GLU A 189 -1.86 -5.22 -24.65
C GLU A 189 -1.80 -6.74 -24.89
N THR A 190 -0.95 -7.47 -24.15
CA THR A 190 -0.88 -8.94 -24.23
C THR A 190 -2.20 -9.60 -23.80
N LEU A 191 -2.80 -9.16 -22.69
CA LEU A 191 -4.04 -9.74 -22.19
C LEU A 191 -5.20 -9.56 -23.18
N TRP A 192 -5.26 -8.40 -23.86
CA TRP A 192 -6.25 -8.20 -24.91
C TRP A 192 -6.02 -9.08 -26.13
N ALA A 193 -4.76 -9.32 -26.52
CA ALA A 193 -4.44 -10.23 -27.62
C ALA A 193 -4.85 -11.67 -27.29
N GLU A 194 -4.61 -12.13 -26.06
CA GLU A 194 -5.08 -13.44 -25.58
C GLU A 194 -6.61 -13.52 -25.60
N PHE A 195 -7.31 -12.48 -25.12
CA PHE A 195 -8.76 -12.42 -25.17
C PHE A 195 -9.30 -12.49 -26.61
N ALA A 196 -8.69 -11.74 -27.55
CA ALA A 196 -9.08 -11.75 -28.96
C ALA A 196 -8.91 -13.14 -29.60
N LYS A 197 -7.80 -13.81 -29.25
CA LYS A 197 -7.53 -15.18 -29.68
C LYS A 197 -8.61 -16.15 -29.16
N GLU A 198 -8.95 -16.09 -27.88
CA GLU A 198 -9.97 -16.97 -27.29
C GLU A 198 -11.36 -16.72 -27.89
N GLN A 199 -11.74 -15.47 -28.16
CA GLN A 199 -13.00 -15.16 -28.84
C GLN A 199 -13.06 -15.76 -30.25
N THR A 200 -11.96 -15.65 -31.00
CA THR A 200 -11.86 -16.21 -32.36
C THR A 200 -11.86 -17.73 -32.32
N HIS A 201 -11.21 -18.32 -31.33
CA HIS A 201 -11.21 -19.77 -31.10
C HIS A 201 -12.62 -20.29 -30.79
N VAL A 202 -13.39 -19.59 -29.95
CA VAL A 202 -14.81 -19.91 -29.68
C VAL A 202 -15.64 -19.82 -30.95
N TRP A 203 -15.44 -18.80 -31.78
CA TRP A 203 -16.13 -18.72 -33.07
C TRP A 203 -15.83 -19.93 -33.97
N ARG A 204 -14.55 -20.34 -34.08
CA ARG A 204 -14.17 -21.51 -34.86
C ARG A 204 -14.91 -22.75 -34.37
N LEU A 205 -14.93 -22.98 -33.04
CA LEU A 205 -15.61 -24.12 -32.44
C LEU A 205 -17.13 -24.11 -32.71
N LYS A 206 -17.79 -22.95 -32.56
CA LYS A 206 -19.21 -22.81 -32.90
C LYS A 206 -19.49 -23.08 -34.38
N THR A 207 -18.57 -22.68 -35.26
CA THR A 207 -18.67 -22.95 -36.69
C THR A 207 -18.51 -24.45 -37.00
N GLU A 208 -17.57 -25.13 -36.34
CA GLU A 208 -17.39 -26.59 -36.44
C GLU A 208 -18.62 -27.36 -35.93
N LEU A 209 -19.28 -26.85 -34.89
CA LEU A 209 -20.52 -27.43 -34.34
C LEU A 209 -21.77 -27.12 -35.18
N GLY A 210 -21.67 -26.23 -36.17
CA GLY A 210 -22.78 -25.84 -37.04
C GLY A 210 -23.79 -24.88 -36.41
N GLU A 211 -23.48 -24.29 -35.25
CA GLU A 211 -24.36 -23.36 -34.53
C GLU A 211 -24.34 -21.96 -35.16
N ASP A 212 -23.16 -21.46 -35.50
CA ASP A 212 -23.00 -20.09 -35.98
C ASP A 212 -21.81 -19.97 -36.95
N LYS A 213 -22.06 -19.51 -38.17
CA LYS A 213 -21.03 -19.43 -39.23
C LYS A 213 -20.39 -18.04 -39.33
N ASN A 214 -21.01 -17.03 -38.73
CA ASN A 214 -20.54 -15.67 -38.85
C ASN A 214 -19.67 -15.30 -37.65
N LEU A 215 -18.44 -14.87 -37.92
CA LEU A 215 -17.59 -14.28 -36.90
C LEU A 215 -18.24 -12.97 -36.45
N ASP A 216 -18.55 -12.86 -35.16
CA ASP A 216 -19.01 -11.61 -34.56
C ASP A 216 -17.88 -10.60 -34.52
N ARG A 217 -17.61 -9.99 -35.67
CA ARG A 217 -16.57 -8.97 -35.88
C ARG A 217 -16.83 -7.72 -35.04
N SER A 218 -18.03 -7.52 -34.50
CA SER A 218 -18.34 -6.40 -33.59
C SER A 218 -17.50 -6.53 -32.31
N SER A 219 -17.54 -7.71 -31.69
CA SER A 219 -16.82 -8.01 -30.45
C SER A 219 -15.30 -7.84 -30.55
N LEU A 220 -14.75 -7.97 -31.77
CA LEU A 220 -13.32 -7.82 -32.05
C LEU A 220 -12.91 -6.39 -32.43
N LYS A 221 -13.84 -5.53 -32.86
CA LYS A 221 -13.56 -4.16 -33.32
C LYS A 221 -13.33 -3.18 -32.19
N ASP A 222 -13.93 -3.43 -31.04
CA ASP A 222 -13.83 -2.55 -29.86
C ASP A 222 -12.59 -2.82 -29.01
N LEU A 223 -11.74 -3.75 -29.43
CA LEU A 223 -10.52 -4.13 -28.73
C LEU A 223 -9.43 -3.07 -28.91
N PRO A 224 -8.67 -2.73 -27.86
CA PRO A 224 -7.55 -1.78 -27.93
C PRO A 224 -6.30 -2.44 -28.56
N LEU A 225 -6.48 -3.16 -29.67
CA LEU A 225 -5.43 -3.83 -30.42
C LEU A 225 -5.29 -3.22 -31.82
N GLY A 226 -4.10 -3.32 -32.40
CA GLY A 226 -3.88 -2.94 -33.79
C GLY A 226 -4.73 -3.78 -34.74
N GLN A 227 -5.31 -3.15 -35.78
CA GLN A 227 -6.13 -3.89 -36.76
C GLN A 227 -5.35 -5.00 -37.48
N SER A 228 -4.03 -4.84 -37.66
CA SER A 228 -3.17 -5.88 -38.22
C SER A 228 -3.16 -7.13 -37.36
N THR A 229 -2.97 -6.99 -36.04
CA THR A 229 -2.95 -8.12 -35.09
C THR A 229 -4.29 -8.83 -35.05
N ILE A 230 -5.39 -8.08 -35.03
CA ILE A 230 -6.74 -8.66 -35.08
C ILE A 230 -6.93 -9.45 -36.38
N SER A 231 -6.51 -8.88 -37.52
CA SER A 231 -6.63 -9.56 -38.82
C SER A 231 -5.79 -10.83 -38.92
N GLU A 232 -4.60 -10.84 -38.30
CA GLU A 232 -3.72 -12.00 -38.26
C GLU A 232 -4.30 -13.13 -37.40
N ILE A 233 -4.80 -12.80 -36.20
CA ILE A 233 -5.48 -13.76 -35.32
C ILE A 233 -6.66 -14.42 -36.06
N VAL A 234 -7.51 -13.62 -36.70
CA VAL A 234 -8.66 -14.12 -37.46
C VAL A 234 -8.23 -14.95 -38.66
N HIS A 235 -7.19 -14.52 -39.37
CA HIS A 235 -6.69 -15.25 -40.54
C HIS A 235 -6.16 -16.64 -40.15
N VAL A 236 -5.39 -16.75 -39.07
CA VAL A 236 -4.84 -18.03 -38.59
C VAL A 236 -5.94 -19.01 -38.22
N GLU A 237 -6.96 -18.58 -37.46
CA GLU A 237 -8.08 -19.44 -37.09
C GLU A 237 -8.95 -19.83 -38.30
N ALA A 238 -9.12 -18.94 -39.28
CA ALA A 238 -9.86 -19.23 -40.51
C ALA A 238 -9.15 -20.28 -41.38
N GLU A 239 -7.82 -20.22 -41.50
CA GLU A 239 -7.03 -21.24 -42.21
C GLU A 239 -7.10 -22.60 -41.49
N GLN A 240 -7.04 -22.60 -40.15
CA GLN A 240 -7.21 -23.83 -39.38
C GLN A 240 -8.59 -24.46 -39.58
N LEU A 241 -9.65 -23.65 -39.57
CA LEU A 241 -11.02 -24.11 -39.83
C LEU A 241 -11.12 -24.76 -41.22
N LYS A 242 -10.60 -24.09 -42.25
CA LYS A 242 -10.60 -24.58 -43.63
C LYS A 242 -9.88 -25.92 -43.74
N ALA A 243 -8.68 -26.04 -43.19
CA ALA A 243 -7.90 -27.27 -43.22
C ALA A 243 -8.63 -28.44 -42.52
N ARG A 244 -9.32 -28.17 -41.41
CA ARG A 244 -10.13 -29.17 -40.71
C ARG A 244 -11.34 -29.61 -41.50
N GLN A 245 -12.05 -28.68 -42.14
CA GLN A 245 -13.19 -28.98 -43.01
C GLN A 245 -12.77 -29.86 -44.19
N GLU A 246 -11.69 -29.48 -44.88
CA GLU A 246 -11.16 -30.29 -45.99
C GLU A 246 -10.77 -31.70 -45.55
N ASN A 247 -10.14 -31.84 -44.38
CA ASN A 247 -9.80 -33.16 -43.83
C ASN A 247 -11.05 -33.98 -43.49
N TYR A 248 -12.07 -33.34 -42.91
CA TYR A 248 -13.34 -33.98 -42.58
C TYR A 248 -14.06 -34.47 -43.85
N ASP A 249 -14.10 -33.65 -44.90
CA ASP A 249 -14.72 -34.01 -46.17
C ASP A 249 -13.99 -35.18 -46.84
N ARG A 250 -12.65 -35.16 -46.86
CA ARG A 250 -11.84 -36.30 -47.37
C ARG A 250 -12.08 -37.58 -46.58
N GLN A 251 -12.20 -37.51 -45.25
CA GLN A 251 -12.52 -38.67 -44.41
C GLN A 251 -13.91 -39.22 -44.76
N LYS A 252 -14.90 -38.35 -44.91
CA LYS A 252 -16.26 -38.73 -45.29
C LYS A 252 -16.30 -39.41 -46.65
N GLU A 253 -15.62 -38.85 -47.65
CA GLU A 253 -15.50 -39.44 -48.98
C GLU A 253 -14.78 -40.80 -48.97
N PHE A 254 -13.74 -40.94 -48.15
CA PHE A 254 -13.04 -42.21 -47.97
C PHE A 254 -13.97 -43.28 -47.37
N LEU A 255 -14.68 -42.95 -46.30
CA LEU A 255 -15.63 -43.87 -45.65
C LEU A 255 -16.79 -44.25 -46.59
N GLN A 256 -17.32 -43.29 -47.35
CA GLN A 256 -18.37 -43.58 -48.35
C GLN A 256 -17.87 -44.54 -49.43
N ARG A 257 -16.65 -44.34 -49.93
CA ARG A 257 -16.03 -45.28 -50.89
C ARG A 257 -15.83 -46.66 -50.28
N ALA A 258 -15.39 -46.76 -49.03
CA ALA A 258 -15.24 -48.04 -48.34
C ALA A 258 -16.58 -48.77 -48.17
N ILE A 259 -17.65 -48.04 -47.82
CA ILE A 259 -19.01 -48.60 -47.74
C ILE A 259 -19.47 -49.12 -49.10
N ALA A 260 -19.29 -48.34 -50.17
CA ALA A 260 -19.69 -48.75 -51.52
C ALA A 260 -18.92 -50.00 -52.00
N LEU A 261 -17.62 -50.07 -51.75
CA LEU A 261 -16.79 -51.25 -52.04
C LEU A 261 -17.28 -52.48 -51.27
N GLY A 262 -17.58 -52.32 -49.97
CA GLY A 262 -18.13 -53.39 -49.14
C GLY A 262 -19.49 -53.87 -49.64
N GLN A 263 -20.39 -52.96 -50.01
CA GLN A 263 -21.69 -53.31 -50.59
C GLN A 263 -21.55 -54.08 -51.90
N ASN A 264 -20.63 -53.67 -52.77
CA ASN A 264 -20.34 -54.40 -54.00
C ASN A 264 -19.83 -55.81 -53.72
N GLN A 265 -18.92 -55.97 -52.75
CA GLN A 265 -18.38 -57.28 -52.36
C GLN A 265 -19.47 -58.18 -51.77
N VAL A 266 -20.33 -57.65 -50.89
CA VAL A 266 -21.49 -58.38 -50.37
C VAL A 266 -22.42 -58.80 -51.51
N GLY A 267 -22.67 -57.93 -52.49
CA GLY A 267 -23.49 -58.25 -53.65
C GLY A 267 -22.93 -59.42 -54.48
N VAL A 268 -21.63 -59.38 -54.78
CA VAL A 268 -20.95 -60.47 -55.52
C VAL A 268 -20.99 -61.78 -54.75
N LEU A 269 -20.69 -61.76 -53.45
CA LEU A 269 -20.74 -62.96 -52.61
C LEU A 269 -22.16 -63.51 -52.47
N THR A 270 -23.18 -62.64 -52.40
CA THR A 270 -24.59 -63.06 -52.35
C THR A 270 -25.02 -63.76 -53.64
N GLU A 271 -24.60 -63.22 -54.80
CA GLU A 271 -24.90 -63.85 -56.10
C GLU A 271 -24.18 -65.19 -56.24
N GLN A 272 -22.91 -65.27 -55.80
CA GLN A 272 -22.16 -66.53 -55.78
C GLN A 272 -22.84 -67.57 -54.88
N GLN A 273 -23.23 -67.19 -53.66
CA GLN A 273 -23.96 -68.09 -52.76
C GLN A 273 -25.26 -68.60 -53.38
N LYS A 274 -26.03 -67.72 -54.04
CA LYS A 274 -27.26 -68.10 -54.73
C LYS A 274 -27.00 -69.11 -55.85
N GLN A 275 -25.95 -68.91 -56.64
CA GLN A 275 -25.56 -69.85 -57.70
C GLN A 275 -25.11 -71.21 -57.13
N ASP A 276 -24.36 -71.20 -56.03
CA ASP A 276 -23.93 -72.42 -55.33
C ASP A 276 -25.15 -73.18 -54.76
N ASP A 277 -26.12 -72.48 -54.17
CA ASP A 277 -27.37 -73.05 -53.66
C ASP A 277 -28.24 -73.64 -54.79
N GLU A 278 -28.36 -72.93 -55.93
CA GLU A 278 -29.08 -73.42 -57.12
C GLU A 278 -28.41 -74.67 -57.73
N GLY A 279 -27.07 -74.69 -57.79
CA GLY A 279 -26.31 -75.85 -58.25
C GLY A 279 -26.49 -77.07 -57.33
N ALA A 280 -26.38 -76.88 -56.02
CA ALA A 280 -26.61 -77.94 -55.04
C ALA A 280 -28.03 -78.52 -55.12
N GLN A 281 -29.05 -77.68 -55.35
CA GLN A 281 -30.41 -78.15 -55.52
C GLN A 281 -30.58 -78.97 -56.82
N ALA A 282 -29.96 -78.53 -57.92
CA ALA A 282 -29.98 -79.28 -59.17
C ALA A 282 -29.34 -80.67 -59.03
N ASP A 283 -28.22 -80.77 -58.32
CA ASP A 283 -27.55 -82.04 -58.02
C ASP A 283 -28.44 -82.98 -57.18
N ILE A 284 -29.16 -82.44 -56.19
CA ILE A 284 -30.13 -83.20 -55.39
C ILE A 284 -31.28 -83.72 -56.27
N ASP A 285 -31.83 -82.87 -57.13
CA ASP A 285 -32.92 -83.23 -58.04
C ASP A 285 -32.50 -84.31 -59.05
N GLU A 286 -31.25 -84.27 -59.54
CA GLU A 286 -30.69 -85.31 -60.41
C GLU A 286 -30.53 -86.64 -59.67
N LEU A 287 -29.99 -86.63 -58.45
CA LEU A 287 -29.89 -87.83 -57.61
C LEU A 287 -31.26 -88.48 -57.40
N GLN A 288 -32.30 -87.69 -57.12
CA GLN A 288 -33.68 -88.18 -56.97
C GLN A 288 -34.28 -88.77 -58.25
N ARG A 289 -33.87 -88.31 -59.44
CA ARG A 289 -34.30 -88.91 -60.72
C ARG A 289 -33.62 -90.22 -61.06
N THR A 290 -32.43 -90.45 -60.51
CA THR A 290 -31.62 -91.64 -60.78
C THR A 290 -31.85 -92.80 -59.80
N MET A 291 -32.58 -92.57 -58.71
CA MET A 291 -33.07 -93.58 -57.77
C MET A 291 -34.49 -94.02 -58.11
#